data_AF-A0A9P7ZFC9-F1
#
_entry.id   AF-A0A9P7ZFC9-F1
#
_cell.length_a   1.000
_cell.length_b   1.000
_cell.length_c   1.000
_cell.angle_alpha   90.00
_cell.angle_beta   90.00
_cell.angle_gamma   90.00
#
_symmetry.space_group_name_H-M   'P 1'
#
loop_
_entity.id
_entity.type
_entity.pdbx_description
1 polymer ?
#
loop_
_entity_poly.entity_id
_entity_poly.type
_entity_poly.pdbx_seq_one_letter_code
_entity_poly.pdbx_strand_id
1 'polypeptide(L)'
;MISRTDESRESAANFPSVISEDFLKASIETDWSGHSARFGWHCGPIDIMNAPFNDDPCVSKVNAMVCMILGPSRRACGTCIEVDAGAEQLRQHMEQTHNTHLTALSLANTAEAEEATGQRSLIQFVITGRWRTMMFEKEPGVGPANGPLQKLCDFFESKARNDDVFACIWGRQFHRREEPVSVLGKRSRNADAPLPDLPSSKEADRPAP
;
A
#
# COMPACT_ATOMS: atom_id res chain seq x y z
N MET A 1 21.61 33.59 25.75
CA MET A 1 21.07 33.75 24.39
C MET A 1 21.88 32.87 23.46
N ILE A 2 21.40 31.67 23.16
CA ILE A 2 21.89 30.85 22.05
C ILE A 2 20.62 30.41 21.33
N SER A 3 20.29 31.13 20.26
CA SER A 3 19.17 30.81 19.38
C SER A 3 19.52 29.54 18.62
N ARG A 4 18.86 28.42 18.94
CA ARG A 4 18.84 27.24 18.08
C ARG A 4 17.93 27.57 16.89
N THR A 5 18.53 27.73 15.72
CA THR A 5 17.81 27.76 14.45
C THR A 5 17.26 26.36 14.20
N ASP A 6 15.94 26.30 14.19
CA ASP A 6 15.15 25.13 13.83
C ASP A 6 15.19 25.00 12.29
N GLU A 7 16.24 24.35 11.78
CA GLU A 7 16.26 23.84 10.40
C GLU A 7 15.56 22.48 10.37
N SER A 8 14.24 22.52 10.56
CA SER A 8 13.36 21.37 10.42
C SER A 8 13.24 20.99 8.94
N ARG A 9 14.19 20.18 8.48
CA ARG A 9 13.92 18.90 7.80
C ARG A 9 12.85 18.94 6.68
N GLU A 10 13.06 19.76 5.66
CA GLU A 10 12.42 19.57 4.34
C GLU A 10 13.09 18.39 3.61
N SER A 11 12.85 17.17 4.07
CA SER A 11 13.22 15.94 3.36
C SER A 11 11.98 15.12 2.99
N ALA A 12 10.86 15.78 2.73
CA ALA A 12 9.79 15.16 1.96
C ALA A 12 10.38 14.92 0.57
N ALA A 13 10.49 13.64 0.17
CA ALA A 13 10.97 13.24 -1.15
C ALA A 13 10.34 14.16 -2.19
N ASN A 14 11.16 15.00 -2.82
CA ASN A 14 10.75 16.00 -3.79
C ASN A 14 10.45 15.25 -5.08
N PHE A 15 9.36 14.47 -5.06
CA PHE A 15 8.89 13.72 -6.22
C PHE A 15 8.70 14.75 -7.31
N PRO A 16 9.38 14.62 -8.46
CA PRO A 16 9.43 15.69 -9.45
C PRO A 16 7.98 16.03 -9.78
N SER A 17 7.62 17.29 -9.53
CA SER A 17 6.29 17.82 -9.79
C SER A 17 5.88 17.67 -11.26
N VAL A 18 6.84 17.32 -12.12
CA VAL A 18 6.66 16.99 -13.53
C VAL A 18 7.45 15.72 -13.86
N ILE A 19 6.76 14.60 -14.02
CA ILE A 19 7.32 13.43 -14.70
C ILE A 19 7.45 13.79 -16.17
N SER A 20 8.67 13.92 -16.68
CA SER A 20 8.86 14.24 -18.10
C SER A 20 8.31 13.11 -18.99
N GLU A 21 7.80 13.46 -20.17
CA GLU A 21 7.28 12.45 -21.10
C GLU A 21 8.38 11.46 -21.52
N ASP A 22 9.62 11.92 -21.67
CA ASP A 22 10.78 11.07 -21.95
C ASP A 22 11.04 10.08 -20.82
N PHE A 23 10.95 10.52 -19.56
CA PHE A 23 11.11 9.62 -18.41
C PHE A 23 9.98 8.61 -18.34
N LEU A 24 8.74 9.03 -18.59
CA LEU A 24 7.59 8.12 -18.64
C LEU A 24 7.76 7.07 -19.74
N LYS A 25 8.16 7.50 -20.94
CA LYS A 25 8.40 6.61 -22.08
C LYS A 25 9.52 5.61 -21.78
N ALA A 26 10.65 6.08 -21.26
CA ALA A 26 11.74 5.22 -20.81
C ALA A 26 11.31 4.23 -19.72
N SER A 27 10.44 4.66 -18.79
CA SER A 27 9.89 3.81 -17.73
C SER A 27 9.00 2.71 -18.29
N ILE A 28 8.24 2.98 -19.35
CA ILE A 28 7.33 2.01 -19.99
C ILE A 28 8.10 1.02 -20.87
N GLU A 29 9.13 1.47 -21.57
CA GLU A 29 9.86 0.67 -22.58
C GLU A 29 10.92 -0.27 -22.00
N THR A 30 11.36 -0.09 -20.74
CA THR A 30 12.41 -0.91 -20.15
C THR A 30 11.88 -2.27 -19.66
N ASP A 31 12.45 -3.38 -20.13
CA ASP A 31 12.22 -4.74 -19.61
C ASP A 31 12.94 -4.92 -18.24
N TRP A 32 12.17 -5.27 -17.21
CA TRP A 32 12.59 -5.25 -15.80
C TRP A 32 12.95 -6.61 -15.20
N SER A 33 12.97 -7.67 -16.01
CA SER A 33 13.36 -9.00 -15.54
C SER A 33 14.75 -9.05 -14.87
N GLY A 34 15.65 -8.08 -15.12
CA GLY A 34 17.01 -8.06 -14.57
C GLY A 34 17.32 -7.08 -13.41
N HIS A 35 16.58 -5.98 -13.21
CA HIS A 35 17.00 -4.89 -12.29
C HIS A 35 16.28 -4.83 -10.93
N SER A 36 15.16 -5.54 -10.77
CA SER A 36 14.34 -5.52 -9.55
C SER A 36 15.02 -6.15 -8.32
N ALA A 37 16.03 -7.00 -8.53
CA ALA A 37 16.67 -7.75 -7.45
C ALA A 37 17.52 -6.89 -6.49
N ARG A 38 17.98 -5.70 -6.92
CA ARG A 38 18.92 -4.91 -6.13
C ARG A 38 18.28 -3.98 -5.09
N PHE A 39 17.02 -3.60 -5.27
CA PHE A 39 16.35 -2.58 -4.43
C PHE A 39 15.04 -3.06 -3.81
N GLY A 40 14.83 -4.38 -3.72
CA GLY A 40 13.73 -4.98 -2.95
C GLY A 40 12.34 -4.87 -3.59
N TRP A 41 12.21 -4.39 -4.83
CA TRP A 41 10.92 -4.31 -5.53
C TRP A 41 10.59 -5.63 -6.25
N HIS A 42 10.42 -6.70 -5.48
CA HIS A 42 9.89 -7.95 -6.02
C HIS A 42 8.36 -7.88 -6.08
N CYS A 43 7.80 -7.66 -7.26
CA CYS A 43 6.35 -7.74 -7.50
C CYS A 43 5.85 -9.18 -7.72
N GLY A 44 6.57 -10.18 -7.20
CA GLY A 44 6.11 -11.56 -7.01
C GLY A 44 5.90 -11.84 -5.52
N PRO A 45 5.52 -13.05 -5.09
CA PRO A 45 5.88 -13.51 -3.74
C PRO A 45 7.34 -13.12 -3.55
N ILE A 46 7.67 -12.42 -2.47
CA ILE A 46 9.06 -12.09 -2.17
C ILE A 46 9.74 -13.45 -1.95
N ASP A 47 10.28 -14.02 -3.02
CA ASP A 47 11.15 -15.16 -2.95
C ASP A 47 12.52 -14.56 -2.59
N ILE A 48 12.62 -14.14 -1.32
CA ILE A 48 13.86 -13.67 -0.67
C ILE A 48 15.00 -14.70 -0.89
N MET A 49 14.65 -15.92 -1.28
CA MET A 49 15.55 -17.03 -1.53
C MET A 49 16.43 -16.91 -2.78
N ASN A 50 16.17 -16.00 -3.75
CA ASN A 50 16.86 -16.04 -5.05
C ASN A 50 17.36 -14.70 -5.63
N ALA A 51 17.36 -13.60 -4.87
CA ALA A 51 18.11 -12.40 -5.31
C ALA A 51 19.63 -12.69 -5.23
N PRO A 52 20.43 -12.38 -6.27
CA PRO A 52 21.88 -12.55 -6.21
C PRO A 52 22.46 -11.79 -5.02
N PHE A 53 22.87 -12.57 -4.02
CA PHE A 53 23.51 -12.17 -2.77
C PHE A 53 24.63 -11.15 -3.00
N ASN A 54 24.44 -9.91 -2.52
CA ASN A 54 25.52 -9.09 -1.94
C ASN A 54 25.09 -7.75 -1.33
N ASP A 55 23.83 -7.34 -1.45
CA ASP A 55 23.31 -6.16 -0.75
C ASP A 55 22.27 -6.64 0.28
N ASP A 56 22.47 -6.36 1.57
CA ASP A 56 21.47 -6.66 2.60
C ASP A 56 20.12 -6.02 2.21
N PRO A 57 18.99 -6.72 2.35
CA PRO A 57 17.70 -6.20 1.89
C PRO A 57 17.36 -4.90 2.63
N CYS A 58 17.11 -3.83 1.88
CA CYS A 58 16.73 -2.53 2.41
C CYS A 58 15.45 -2.01 1.73
N VAL A 59 14.74 -1.14 2.43
CA VAL A 59 13.58 -0.43 1.85
C VAL A 59 14.11 0.75 1.04
N SER A 60 13.66 0.95 -0.20
CA SER A 60 14.01 2.17 -0.92
C SER A 60 13.37 3.40 -0.27
N LYS A 61 14.09 4.51 -0.23
CA LYS A 61 13.55 5.81 0.22
C LYS A 61 12.45 6.34 -0.70
N VAL A 62 12.46 5.91 -1.96
CA VAL A 62 11.39 6.19 -2.91
C VAL A 62 10.45 5.00 -2.94
N ASN A 63 9.33 5.11 -2.23
CA ASN A 63 8.35 4.03 -2.15
C ASN A 63 6.90 4.51 -2.10
N ALA A 64 5.98 3.56 -2.21
CA ALA A 64 4.54 3.80 -2.24
C ALA A 64 3.95 4.24 -0.88
N MET A 65 4.73 4.14 0.20
CA MET A 65 4.31 4.34 1.58
C MET A 65 3.17 3.40 2.02
N VAL A 66 3.10 2.21 1.38
CA VAL A 66 2.17 1.13 1.69
C VAL A 66 2.97 -0.16 1.84
N CYS A 67 2.73 -0.91 2.92
CA CYS A 67 3.37 -2.19 3.12
C CYS A 67 2.84 -3.24 2.13
N MET A 68 3.70 -3.71 1.23
CA MET A 68 3.36 -4.68 0.18
C MET A 68 3.87 -6.11 0.47
N ILE A 69 4.30 -6.39 1.70
CA ILE A 69 4.73 -7.75 2.09
C ILE A 69 3.53 -8.69 2.02
N LEU A 70 3.70 -9.80 1.31
CA LEU A 70 2.70 -10.85 1.19
C LEU A 70 2.69 -11.72 2.45
N GLY A 71 1.54 -11.78 3.12
CA GLY A 71 1.30 -12.67 4.24
C GLY A 71 0.96 -14.11 3.81
N PRO A 72 0.74 -15.02 4.77
CA PRO A 72 0.35 -16.41 4.50
C PRO A 72 -0.93 -16.56 3.67
N SER A 73 -1.82 -15.56 3.74
CA SER A 73 -3.08 -15.49 2.99
C SER A 73 -2.90 -15.22 1.48
N ARG A 74 -1.65 -15.02 1.01
CA ARG A 74 -1.31 -14.51 -0.32
C ARG A 74 -1.92 -13.14 -0.62
N ARG A 75 -2.20 -12.36 0.43
CA ARG A 75 -2.58 -10.94 0.35
C ARG A 75 -1.46 -10.10 0.94
N ALA A 76 -1.28 -8.91 0.39
CA ALA A 76 -0.28 -7.96 0.86
C ALA A 76 -0.78 -7.28 2.15
N CYS A 77 0.11 -6.84 3.03
CA CYS A 77 -0.27 -6.22 4.30
C CYS A 77 -1.24 -5.04 4.13
N GLY A 78 -0.86 -4.06 3.31
CA GLY A 78 -1.67 -2.89 2.97
C GLY A 78 -1.69 -1.79 4.04
N THR A 79 -0.85 -1.89 5.07
CA THR A 79 -0.69 -0.80 6.04
C THR A 79 -0.10 0.44 5.36
N CYS A 80 -0.86 1.52 5.35
CA CYS A 80 -0.43 2.85 4.94
C CYS A 80 0.43 3.49 6.03
N ILE A 81 1.56 4.07 5.63
CA ILE A 81 2.46 4.85 6.48
C ILE A 81 2.32 6.31 6.07
N GLU A 82 2.25 7.21 7.05
CA GLU A 82 2.15 8.64 6.77
C GLU A 82 3.42 9.14 6.07
N VAL A 83 3.25 10.05 5.11
CA VAL A 83 4.35 10.57 4.30
C VAL A 83 5.42 11.23 5.18
N ASP A 84 5.00 11.98 6.19
CA ASP A 84 5.88 12.71 7.12
C ASP A 84 6.71 11.78 8.02
N ALA A 85 6.24 10.57 8.26
CA ALA A 85 7.00 9.57 9.00
C ALA A 85 8.10 8.92 8.15
N GLY A 86 7.92 8.92 6.82
CA GLY A 86 8.93 8.51 5.85
C GLY A 86 9.23 7.00 5.83
N ALA A 87 10.21 6.64 4.99
CA ALA A 87 10.55 5.25 4.70
C ALA A 87 11.06 4.46 5.93
N GLU A 88 11.58 5.13 6.96
CA GLU A 88 12.08 4.46 8.16
C GLU A 88 10.94 3.86 8.99
N GLN A 89 9.79 4.54 9.08
CA GLN A 89 8.61 3.96 9.76
C GLN A 89 8.05 2.76 8.97
N LEU A 90 8.09 2.82 7.64
CA LEU A 90 7.72 1.67 6.81
C LEU A 90 8.65 0.48 7.06
N ARG A 91 9.97 0.71 7.12
CA ARG A 91 10.96 -0.32 7.47
C ARG A 91 10.65 -0.93 8.83
N GLN A 92 10.47 -0.11 9.87
CA GLN A 92 10.14 -0.59 11.22
C GLN A 92 8.86 -1.41 11.26
N HIS A 93 7.81 -0.98 10.55
CA HIS A 93 6.58 -1.74 10.41
C HIS A 93 6.83 -3.12 9.80
N MET A 94 7.64 -3.19 8.74
CA MET A 94 8.00 -4.45 8.08
C MET A 94 8.72 -5.40 9.04
N GLU A 95 9.71 -4.91 9.79
CA GLU A 95 10.43 -5.74 10.75
C GLU A 95 9.53 -6.24 11.88
N GLN A 96 8.73 -5.36 12.48
CA GLN A 96 7.93 -5.69 13.65
C GLN A 96 6.71 -6.57 13.31
N THR A 97 6.09 -6.34 12.15
CA THR A 97 4.84 -7.00 11.76
C THR A 97 5.08 -8.25 10.95
N HIS A 98 6.13 -8.26 10.13
CA HIS A 98 6.40 -9.35 9.19
C HIS A 98 7.69 -10.12 9.51
N ASN A 99 8.38 -9.78 10.61
CA ASN A 99 9.63 -10.40 11.01
C ASN A 99 10.68 -10.41 9.88
N THR A 100 10.69 -9.36 9.06
CA THR A 100 11.73 -9.16 8.06
C THR A 100 12.97 -8.57 8.71
N HIS A 101 14.15 -9.02 8.32
CA HIS A 101 15.40 -8.38 8.71
C HIS A 101 15.80 -7.40 7.61
N LEU A 102 15.67 -6.09 7.86
CA LEU A 102 15.92 -5.05 6.86
C LEU A 102 16.99 -4.09 7.35
N THR A 103 17.98 -3.80 6.50
CA THR A 103 19.05 -2.86 6.86
C THR A 103 18.47 -1.47 7.11
N ALA A 104 18.96 -0.82 8.17
CA ALA A 104 18.58 0.54 8.51
C ALA A 104 18.86 1.48 7.34
N LEU A 105 17.96 2.44 7.12
CA LEU A 105 18.13 3.39 6.04
C LEU A 105 19.32 4.30 6.31
N SER A 106 20.15 4.53 5.28
CA SER A 106 21.21 5.52 5.36
C SER A 106 20.64 6.91 5.64
N LEU A 107 21.29 7.68 6.52
CA LEU A 107 20.94 9.09 6.77
C LEU A 107 21.37 10.03 5.63
N ALA A 108 22.19 9.56 4.69
CA ALA A 108 22.61 10.33 3.53
C ALA A 108 21.41 10.66 2.63
N ASN A 109 21.56 11.62 1.73
CA ASN A 109 20.57 11.87 0.69
C ASN A 109 20.36 10.63 -0.19
N THR A 110 19.17 10.49 -0.77
CA THR A 110 18.88 9.43 -1.75
C THR A 110 19.82 9.59 -2.93
N ALA A 111 20.51 8.50 -3.32
CA ALA A 111 21.37 8.53 -4.49
C ALA A 111 20.50 8.69 -5.75
N GLU A 112 20.96 9.45 -6.75
CA GLU A 112 20.22 9.69 -8.00
C GLU A 112 19.81 8.37 -8.69
N ALA A 113 20.69 7.37 -8.67
CA ALA A 113 20.39 6.06 -9.22
C ALA A 113 19.28 5.32 -8.45
N GLU A 114 19.24 5.43 -7.12
CA GLU A 114 18.16 4.87 -6.29
C GLU A 114 16.85 5.59 -6.58
N GLU A 115 16.87 6.92 -6.65
CA GLU A 115 15.70 7.74 -6.94
C GLU A 115 15.10 7.40 -8.31
N ALA A 116 15.91 7.40 -9.36
CA ALA A 116 15.48 7.05 -10.71
C ALA A 116 14.90 5.63 -10.77
N THR A 117 15.50 4.68 -10.05
CA THR A 117 15.03 3.29 -9.99
C THR A 117 13.69 3.20 -9.26
N GLY A 118 13.56 3.79 -8.07
CA GLY A 118 12.33 3.76 -7.27
C GLY A 118 11.17 4.46 -7.97
N GLN A 119 11.41 5.61 -8.61
CA GLN A 119 10.37 6.31 -9.39
C GLN A 119 9.87 5.46 -10.56
N ARG A 120 10.77 4.82 -11.31
CA ARG A 120 10.40 3.92 -12.42
C ARG A 120 9.57 2.73 -11.93
N SER A 121 9.99 2.09 -10.84
CA SER A 121 9.25 0.97 -10.25
C SER A 121 7.85 1.39 -9.82
N LEU A 122 7.72 2.56 -9.18
CA LEU A 122 6.42 3.06 -8.73
C LEU A 122 5.50 3.44 -9.91
N ILE A 123 6.04 4.07 -10.95
CA ILE A 123 5.32 4.36 -12.20
C ILE A 123 4.79 3.07 -12.81
N GLN A 124 5.65 2.05 -12.98
CA GLN A 124 5.23 0.77 -13.54
C GLN A 124 4.14 0.11 -12.69
N PHE A 125 4.33 0.09 -11.37
CA PHE A 125 3.36 -0.51 -10.44
C PHE A 125 1.96 0.09 -10.56
N VAL A 126 1.86 1.40 -10.77
CA VAL A 126 0.59 2.10 -10.98
C VAL A 126 0.07 1.89 -12.41
N ILE A 127 0.89 2.10 -13.43
CA ILE A 127 0.44 2.13 -14.83
C ILE A 127 -0.03 0.76 -15.31
N THR A 128 0.67 -0.33 -14.92
CA THR A 128 0.28 -1.70 -15.28
C THR A 128 -0.90 -2.21 -14.45
N GLY A 129 -1.41 -1.39 -13.52
CA GLY A 129 -2.55 -1.72 -12.67
C GLY A 129 -2.28 -2.66 -11.52
N ARG A 130 -1.03 -3.03 -11.26
CA ARG A 130 -0.69 -3.89 -10.11
C ARG A 130 -1.16 -3.28 -8.80
N TRP A 131 -1.03 -1.97 -8.64
CA TRP A 131 -1.55 -1.24 -7.47
C TRP A 131 -3.05 -1.50 -7.22
N ARG A 132 -3.87 -1.34 -8.26
CA ARG A 132 -5.34 -1.47 -8.16
C ARG A 132 -5.84 -2.91 -8.14
N THR A 133 -5.07 -3.88 -8.63
CA THR A 133 -5.47 -5.29 -8.66
C THR A 133 -4.87 -6.14 -7.53
N MET A 134 -3.85 -5.64 -6.81
CA MET A 134 -3.24 -6.37 -5.70
C MET A 134 -4.27 -6.62 -4.59
N MET A 135 -4.29 -7.80 -3.98
CA MET A 135 -5.18 -8.07 -2.84
C MET A 135 -4.47 -7.68 -1.55
N PHE A 136 -5.12 -6.88 -0.70
CA PHE A 136 -4.58 -6.50 0.61
C PHE A 136 -5.36 -7.16 1.76
N GLU A 137 -4.66 -7.40 2.87
CA GLU A 137 -5.25 -7.80 4.15
C GLU A 137 -5.94 -6.59 4.79
N LYS A 138 -5.25 -5.45 4.83
CA LYS A 138 -5.79 -4.15 5.19
C LYS A 138 -5.91 -3.30 3.93
N GLU A 139 -7.13 -3.06 3.48
CA GLU A 139 -7.37 -2.31 2.26
C GLU A 139 -6.83 -0.86 2.39
N PRO A 140 -5.87 -0.43 1.53
CA PRO A 140 -5.22 0.87 1.67
C PRO A 140 -6.01 2.02 1.03
N GLY A 141 -7.12 1.72 0.33
CA GLY A 141 -7.87 2.71 -0.43
C GLY A 141 -6.99 3.43 -1.45
N VAL A 142 -7.06 4.76 -1.48
CA VAL A 142 -6.24 5.61 -2.36
C VAL A 142 -4.74 5.67 -1.98
N GLY A 143 -4.35 5.08 -0.85
CA GLY A 143 -3.00 5.17 -0.28
C GLY A 143 -2.84 6.39 0.64
N PRO A 144 -1.60 6.66 1.12
CA PRO A 144 -1.33 7.79 2.01
C PRO A 144 -1.62 9.13 1.34
N ALA A 145 -2.31 10.01 2.06
CA ALA A 145 -2.65 11.35 1.58
C ALA A 145 -1.40 12.14 1.19
N ASN A 146 -1.44 12.79 0.02
CA ASN A 146 -0.32 13.53 -0.58
C ASN A 146 0.95 12.70 -0.84
N GLY A 147 0.85 11.37 -0.76
CA GLY A 147 1.98 10.47 -1.00
C GLY A 147 2.34 10.32 -2.47
N PRO A 148 3.53 9.75 -2.77
CA PRO A 148 3.97 9.48 -4.15
C PRO A 148 2.95 8.68 -4.97
N LEU A 149 2.30 7.71 -4.33
CA LEU A 149 1.32 6.83 -4.96
C LEU A 149 0.05 7.58 -5.41
N GLN A 150 -0.51 8.42 -4.55
CA GLN A 150 -1.67 9.26 -4.87
C GLN A 150 -1.33 10.23 -6.01
N LYS A 151 -0.20 10.96 -5.89
CA LYS A 151 0.25 11.93 -6.91
C LYS A 151 0.43 11.28 -8.28
N LEU A 152 0.96 10.06 -8.33
CA LEU A 152 1.09 9.30 -9.59
C LEU A 152 -0.26 8.89 -10.17
N CYS A 153 -1.20 8.45 -9.34
CA CYS A 153 -2.53 8.10 -9.79
C CYS A 153 -3.27 9.34 -10.33
N ASP A 154 -3.23 10.47 -9.61
CA ASP A 154 -3.76 11.75 -10.06
C ASP A 154 -3.17 12.18 -11.42
N PHE A 155 -1.85 12.05 -11.57
CA PHE A 155 -1.15 12.37 -12.82
C PHE A 155 -1.64 11.49 -13.98
N PHE A 156 -1.70 10.16 -13.80
CA PHE A 156 -2.13 9.26 -14.87
C PHE A 156 -3.61 9.39 -15.21
N GLU A 157 -4.48 9.66 -14.23
CA GLU A 157 -5.89 9.95 -14.50
C GLU A 157 -6.06 11.29 -15.21
N SER A 158 -5.25 12.30 -14.88
CA SER A 158 -5.18 13.55 -15.63
C SER A 158 -4.71 13.33 -17.07
N LYS A 159 -3.63 12.55 -17.28
CA LYS A 159 -3.13 12.23 -18.63
C LYS A 159 -4.18 11.45 -19.42
N ALA A 160 -4.79 10.42 -18.84
CA ALA A 160 -5.84 9.64 -19.49
C ALA A 160 -7.15 10.42 -19.75
N ARG A 161 -7.38 11.56 -19.10
CA ARG A 161 -8.47 12.47 -19.47
C ARG A 161 -8.16 13.29 -20.72
N ASN A 162 -6.89 13.61 -20.95
CA ASN A 162 -6.45 14.50 -22.02
C ASN A 162 -5.88 13.77 -23.25
N ASP A 163 -5.53 12.49 -23.12
CA ASP A 163 -4.93 11.65 -24.15
C ASP A 163 -5.71 10.34 -24.30
N ASP A 164 -6.53 10.27 -25.35
CA ASP A 164 -7.38 9.10 -25.64
C ASP A 164 -6.57 7.86 -26.04
N VAL A 165 -5.37 8.02 -26.63
CA VAL A 165 -4.50 6.90 -26.97
C VAL A 165 -3.94 6.31 -25.69
N PHE A 166 -3.45 7.15 -24.78
CA PHE A 166 -3.00 6.71 -23.46
C PHE A 166 -4.13 6.01 -22.68
N ALA A 167 -5.33 6.60 -22.68
CA ALA A 167 -6.51 6.02 -22.04
C ALA A 167 -6.92 4.67 -22.65
N CYS A 168 -6.78 4.51 -23.98
CA CYS A 168 -7.07 3.26 -24.67
C CYS A 168 -6.09 2.15 -24.27
N ILE A 169 -4.81 2.47 -24.11
CA ILE A 169 -3.77 1.50 -23.76
C ILE A 169 -3.83 1.12 -22.28
N TRP A 170 -3.92 2.10 -21.38
CA TRP A 170 -3.70 1.91 -19.94
C TRP A 170 -4.98 1.99 -19.08
N GLY A 171 -6.07 2.47 -19.67
CA GLY A 171 -7.32 2.76 -18.97
C GLY A 171 -7.38 4.20 -18.43
N ARG A 172 -8.52 4.53 -17.81
CA ARG A 172 -8.80 5.88 -17.25
C ARG A 172 -8.81 5.95 -15.72
N GLN A 173 -8.69 4.81 -15.05
CA GLN A 173 -8.77 4.73 -13.59
C GLN A 173 -7.50 4.07 -13.05
N PHE A 174 -6.75 4.83 -12.26
CA PHE A 174 -5.48 4.41 -11.66
C PHE A 174 -5.57 4.36 -10.14
N HIS A 175 -6.41 5.21 -9.53
CA HIS A 175 -6.79 5.06 -8.14
C HIS A 175 -7.50 3.73 -7.91
N ARG A 176 -7.17 3.14 -6.77
CA ARG A 176 -7.86 1.98 -6.25
C ARG A 176 -9.24 2.41 -5.76
N ARG A 177 -10.28 1.68 -6.18
CA ARG A 177 -11.65 1.97 -5.70
C ARG A 177 -11.72 1.63 -4.23
N GLU A 178 -12.26 2.54 -3.43
CA GLU A 178 -12.80 2.14 -2.13
C GLU A 178 -13.92 1.15 -2.43
N GLU A 179 -13.69 -0.15 -2.16
CA GLU A 179 -14.83 -1.05 -2.15
C GLU A 179 -15.81 -0.51 -1.11
N PRO A 180 -17.08 -0.29 -1.47
CA PRO A 180 -18.08 0.07 -0.48
C PRO A 180 -18.05 -1.06 0.53
N VAL A 181 -17.59 -0.77 1.75
CA VAL A 181 -17.55 -1.73 2.85
C VAL A 181 -18.95 -2.31 2.90
N SER A 182 -19.13 -3.54 2.40
CA SER A 182 -20.45 -4.12 2.38
C SER A 182 -20.80 -4.25 3.85
N VAL A 183 -21.76 -3.44 4.31
CA VAL A 183 -22.24 -3.43 5.70
C VAL A 183 -23.11 -4.67 5.91
N LEU A 184 -22.61 -5.84 5.49
CA LEU A 184 -23.22 -7.13 5.73
C LEU A 184 -22.96 -7.47 7.20
N GLY A 185 -23.86 -7.01 8.07
CA GLY A 185 -24.12 -7.70 9.32
C GLY A 185 -23.88 -6.93 10.61
N LYS A 186 -24.50 -5.75 10.78
CA LYS A 186 -25.12 -5.43 12.07
C LYS A 186 -26.62 -5.47 11.90
N ARG A 187 -27.18 -6.68 11.75
CA ARG A 187 -28.56 -6.91 12.18
C ARG A 187 -28.56 -6.72 13.70
N SER A 188 -28.90 -5.51 14.12
CA SER A 188 -29.44 -5.24 15.45
C SER A 188 -30.43 -6.36 15.74
N ARG A 189 -30.11 -7.25 16.68
CA ARG A 189 -31.11 -8.15 17.23
C ARG A 189 -32.04 -7.25 18.03
N ASN A 190 -33.26 -7.10 17.52
CA ASN A 190 -34.42 -6.53 18.17
C ASN A 190 -34.32 -6.61 19.70
N ALA A 191 -34.20 -5.45 20.35
CA ALA A 191 -34.34 -5.31 21.80
C ALA A 191 -35.81 -5.09 22.23
N ASP A 192 -36.78 -5.32 21.34
CA ASP A 192 -38.21 -5.12 21.61
C ASP A 192 -39.08 -6.17 20.90
N ALA A 193 -38.86 -7.45 21.20
CA ALA A 193 -39.86 -8.48 20.93
C ALA A 193 -40.55 -8.83 22.26
N PRO A 194 -41.87 -8.56 22.42
CA PRO A 194 -42.63 -9.03 23.57
C PRO A 194 -42.54 -10.55 23.65
N LEU A 195 -42.16 -11.08 24.82
CA LEU A 195 -42.20 -12.51 25.10
C LEU A 195 -43.65 -13.01 24.95
N PRO A 196 -43.92 -14.11 24.22
CA PRO A 196 -45.22 -14.75 24.26
C PRO A 196 -45.44 -15.38 25.65
N ASP A 197 -46.56 -15.03 26.28
CA ASP A 197 -47.03 -15.62 27.52
C ASP A 197 -47.09 -17.14 27.41
N LEU A 198 -46.31 -17.84 28.24
CA LEU A 198 -46.42 -19.28 28.39
C LEU A 198 -47.75 -19.61 29.11
N PRO A 199 -48.60 -20.48 28.54
CA PRO A 199 -49.84 -20.87 29.20
C PRO A 199 -49.55 -21.70 30.45
N SER A 200 -50.07 -21.20 31.57
CA SER A 200 -50.20 -21.85 32.87
C SER A 200 -50.89 -23.22 32.75
N SER A 201 -50.14 -24.31 32.86
CA SER A 201 -50.68 -25.66 33.09
C SER A 201 -50.65 -25.99 34.58
N LYS A 202 -51.83 -25.86 35.20
CA LYS A 202 -52.16 -26.51 36.47
C LYS A 202 -52.40 -28.01 36.25
N GLU A 203 -51.96 -28.76 37.25
CA GLU A 203 -52.57 -29.96 37.85
C GLU A 203 -52.81 -31.24 37.03
N ALA A 204 -52.14 -32.30 37.51
CA ALA A 204 -52.59 -33.67 37.81
C ALA A 204 -51.44 -34.63 37.40
N ASP A 205 -51.05 -35.68 38.11
CA ASP A 205 -51.71 -36.51 39.11
C ASP A 205 -50.61 -37.35 39.82
N ARG A 206 -50.97 -37.92 40.97
CA ARG A 206 -50.19 -38.74 41.94
C ARG A 206 -49.65 -40.08 41.35
N PRO A 207 -48.82 -40.91 42.06
CA PRO A 207 -49.09 -41.42 43.42
C PRO A 207 -47.90 -41.71 44.37
N ALA A 208 -48.32 -42.16 45.56
CA ALA A 208 -47.67 -42.32 46.87
C ALA A 208 -46.59 -43.42 46.98
N PRO A 209 -46.01 -43.61 48.19
CA PRO A 209 -46.59 -44.57 49.16
C PRO A 209 -47.10 -43.97 50.46
#